data_AF-X0RMX4-F1
#
_entry.id   AF-X0RMX4-F1
#
_cell.length_a   1.000
_cell.length_b   1.000
_cell.length_c   1.000
_cell.angle_alpha   90.00
_cell.angle_beta   90.00
_cell.angle_gamma   90.00
#
_symmetry.space_group_name_H-M   'P 1'
#
loop_
_entity.id
_entity.type
_entity.pdbx_description
1 polymer ?
#
loop_
_entity_poly.entity_id
_entity_poly.type
_entity_poly.pdbx_seq_one_letter_code
_entity_poly.pdbx_strand_id
1 'polypeptide(L)'
;MVFAAVGNIQDDAQRDFVQTAIDAECDYIVLDAQDLARLFIAYEKICPRDGTTYDETGACREGHILDEGLTLEMQVREGTPYAIVEQRDTSHYGAKRYSATILLDRHYPKDATRAIIEEATEKIKHSRYYRSERVRAHWGETPAHVVWLFLAHDLEDINNVNWVCRTCWIDPTLPEEVRPLGLKGNEHIGDIQVFWNDNYKARKQFLETLSGTKEEVLEVISPVLEEMVRVAQEGISLFKEYVAGRMLEGDFIGEMQQM
;
A
#
# COMPACT_ATOMS: atom_id res chain seq x y z
N MET A 1 -7.03 23.65 -13.60
CA MET A 1 -6.97 25.05 -13.15
C MET A 1 -7.64 25.20 -11.80
N VAL A 2 -7.16 26.11 -10.94
CA VAL A 2 -7.73 26.35 -9.59
C VAL A 2 -8.13 27.82 -9.47
N PHE A 3 -9.37 28.10 -9.10
CA PHE A 3 -9.82 29.43 -8.71
C PHE A 3 -10.19 29.44 -7.24
N ALA A 4 -9.34 30.06 -6.42
CA ALA A 4 -9.53 30.18 -4.99
C ALA A 4 -9.71 31.64 -4.59
N ALA A 5 -10.75 31.95 -3.81
CA ALA A 5 -10.99 33.30 -3.31
C ALA A 5 -11.38 33.30 -1.83
N VAL A 6 -10.84 34.25 -1.07
CA VAL A 6 -11.16 34.48 0.36
C VAL A 6 -12.45 35.27 0.59
N GLY A 7 -13.29 35.39 -0.44
CA GLY A 7 -14.58 36.09 -0.36
C GLY A 7 -15.60 35.51 -1.33
N ASN A 8 -16.76 36.15 -1.44
CA ASN A 8 -17.80 35.71 -2.37
C ASN A 8 -17.30 35.82 -3.81
N ILE A 9 -17.38 34.71 -4.54
CA ILE A 9 -17.05 34.68 -5.96
C ILE A 9 -18.33 35.04 -6.73
N GLN A 10 -18.25 36.06 -7.59
CA GLN A 10 -19.39 36.45 -8.44
C GLN A 10 -19.63 35.41 -9.54
N ASP A 11 -20.90 35.16 -9.87
CA ASP A 11 -21.31 34.18 -10.88
C ASP A 11 -20.63 34.41 -12.23
N ASP A 12 -20.46 35.67 -12.64
CA ASP A 12 -19.79 36.02 -13.89
C ASP A 12 -18.32 35.59 -13.90
N ALA A 13 -17.61 35.82 -12.80
CA ALA A 13 -16.21 35.41 -12.64
C ALA A 13 -16.08 33.88 -12.60
N GLN A 14 -17.03 33.18 -11.97
CA GLN A 14 -17.05 31.71 -12.00
C GLN A 14 -17.25 31.20 -13.43
N ARG A 15 -18.23 31.73 -14.15
CA ARG A 15 -18.55 31.30 -15.52
C ARG A 15 -17.39 31.54 -16.48
N ASP A 16 -16.77 32.71 -16.43
CA ASP A 16 -15.63 33.05 -17.28
C ASP A 16 -14.43 32.14 -17.01
N PHE A 17 -14.16 31.84 -15.73
CA PHE A 17 -13.11 30.90 -15.34
C PHE A 17 -13.39 29.48 -15.84
N VAL A 18 -14.62 28.99 -15.65
CA VAL A 18 -15.04 27.65 -16.11
C VAL A 18 -14.93 27.55 -17.63
N GLN A 19 -15.40 28.56 -18.37
CA GLN A 19 -15.28 28.57 -19.83
C GLN A 19 -13.82 28.51 -20.27
N THR A 20 -12.95 29.30 -19.62
CA THR A 20 -11.51 29.30 -19.91
C THR A 20 -10.89 27.92 -19.66
N ALA A 21 -11.27 27.23 -18.58
CA ALA A 21 -10.77 25.89 -18.29
C ALA A 21 -11.25 24.84 -19.30
N ILE A 22 -12.52 24.93 -19.74
CA ILE A 22 -13.08 24.07 -20.79
C ILE A 22 -12.36 24.31 -22.11
N ASP A 23 -12.17 25.57 -22.51
CA ASP A 23 -11.47 25.94 -23.75
C ASP A 23 -10.00 25.47 -23.74
N ALA A 24 -9.41 25.36 -22.55
CA ALA A 24 -8.05 24.86 -22.34
C ALA A 24 -7.97 23.33 -22.10
N GLU A 25 -9.09 22.59 -22.24
CA GLU A 25 -9.18 21.15 -22.05
C GLU A 25 -8.56 20.63 -20.74
N CYS A 26 -8.77 21.35 -19.63
CA CYS A 26 -8.22 20.95 -18.34
C CYS A 26 -9.27 20.91 -17.22
N ASP A 27 -9.05 19.98 -16.28
CA ASP A 27 -9.87 19.85 -15.08
C ASP A 27 -9.81 21.12 -14.25
N TYR A 28 -10.91 21.50 -13.60
CA TYR A 28 -10.98 22.71 -12.80
C TYR A 28 -11.66 22.52 -11.45
N ILE A 29 -11.30 23.40 -10.51
CA ILE A 29 -11.96 23.51 -9.21
C ILE A 29 -12.10 24.98 -8.83
N VAL A 30 -13.25 25.32 -8.24
CA VAL A 30 -13.53 26.63 -7.65
C VAL A 30 -13.68 26.44 -6.15
N LEU A 31 -12.93 27.21 -5.37
CA LEU A 31 -12.89 27.14 -3.92
C LEU A 31 -13.24 28.52 -3.35
N ASP A 32 -14.31 28.58 -2.56
CA ASP A 32 -14.67 29.79 -1.83
C ASP A 32 -13.95 29.89 -0.48
N ALA A 33 -14.25 30.95 0.28
CA ALA A 33 -13.66 31.18 1.59
C ALA A 33 -13.95 30.04 2.60
N GLN A 34 -15.13 29.41 2.52
CA GLN A 34 -15.51 28.30 3.39
C GLN A 34 -14.76 27.02 2.99
N ASP A 35 -14.61 26.75 1.70
CA ASP A 35 -13.88 25.59 1.19
C ASP A 35 -12.40 25.67 1.57
N LEU A 36 -11.79 26.85 1.43
CA LEU A 36 -10.42 27.10 1.88
C LEU A 36 -10.27 26.94 3.38
N ALA A 37 -11.21 27.47 4.17
CA ALA A 37 -11.19 27.31 5.62
C ALA A 37 -11.29 25.84 6.03
N ARG A 38 -12.20 25.07 5.40
CA ARG A 38 -12.35 23.63 5.65
C ARG A 38 -11.08 22.86 5.32
N LEU A 39 -10.46 23.14 4.17
CA LEU A 39 -9.19 22.53 3.78
C LEU A 39 -8.08 22.87 4.79
N PHE A 40 -7.94 24.13 5.17
CA PHE A 40 -6.90 24.54 6.12
C PHE A 40 -7.12 23.98 7.53
N ILE A 41 -8.37 23.79 7.96
CA ILE A 41 -8.68 23.08 9.20
C ILE A 41 -8.32 21.59 9.07
N ALA A 42 -8.70 20.95 7.96
CA ALA A 42 -8.45 19.52 7.73
C ALA A 42 -6.96 19.17 7.65
N TYR A 43 -6.14 20.10 7.14
CA TYR A 43 -4.68 19.98 7.08
C TYR A 43 -3.96 20.64 8.26
N GLU A 44 -4.69 20.93 9.34
CA GLU A 44 -4.14 21.43 10.61
C GLU A 44 -3.32 22.73 10.44
N LYS A 45 -3.65 23.54 9.43
CA LYS A 45 -2.97 24.81 9.15
C LYS A 45 -3.55 25.95 9.98
N ILE A 46 -4.83 25.89 10.30
CA ILE A 46 -5.51 26.87 11.13
C ILE A 46 -6.41 26.20 12.18
N CYS A 47 -6.58 26.87 13.31
CA CYS A 47 -7.46 26.44 14.37
C CYS A 47 -8.93 26.58 13.93
N PRO A 48 -9.77 25.54 14.10
CA PRO A 48 -11.20 25.63 13.75
C PRO A 48 -11.98 26.60 14.63
N ARG A 49 -11.44 26.97 15.80
CA ARG A 49 -12.13 27.83 16.78
C ARG A 49 -11.90 29.31 16.55
N ASP A 50 -10.68 29.70 16.19
CA ASP A 50 -10.30 31.12 16.05
C ASP A 50 -9.67 31.47 14.69
N GLY A 51 -9.43 30.49 13.82
CA GLY A 51 -8.86 30.72 12.48
C GLY A 51 -7.38 31.10 12.46
N THR A 52 -6.68 31.07 13.60
CA THR A 52 -5.24 31.36 13.68
C THR A 52 -4.40 30.12 13.44
N THR A 53 -3.17 30.30 12.98
CA THR A 53 -2.24 29.20 12.72
C THR A 53 -1.74 28.56 14.02
N TYR A 54 -1.50 27.26 14.00
CA TYR A 54 -0.77 26.57 15.07
C TYR A 54 0.72 26.88 15.01
N ASP A 55 1.37 26.96 16.18
CA ASP A 55 2.82 27.06 16.31
C ASP A 55 3.50 25.68 16.34
N GLU A 56 4.83 25.65 16.53
CA GLU A 56 5.62 24.40 16.61
C GLU A 56 5.21 23.50 17.79
N THR A 57 4.48 24.04 18.78
CA THR A 57 3.97 23.30 19.94
C THR A 57 2.56 22.75 19.70
N GLY A 58 1.95 23.04 18.54
CA GLY A 58 0.58 22.66 18.23
C GLY A 58 -0.45 23.55 18.95
N ALA A 59 -0.05 24.72 19.45
CA ALA A 59 -0.95 25.67 20.09
C ALA A 59 -1.28 26.83 19.14
N CYS A 60 -2.53 27.28 19.14
CA CYS A 60 -2.90 28.51 18.43
C CYS A 60 -2.68 29.74 19.33
N ARG A 61 -2.91 30.95 18.80
CA ARG A 61 -2.70 32.21 19.55
C ARG A 61 -3.55 32.35 20.81
N GLU A 62 -4.74 31.74 20.82
CA GLU A 62 -5.66 31.75 21.96
C GLU A 62 -5.44 30.54 22.91
N GLY A 63 -4.41 29.72 22.66
CA GLY A 63 -4.05 28.59 23.51
C GLY A 63 -4.86 27.31 23.27
N HIS A 64 -5.61 27.22 22.17
CA HIS A 64 -6.20 25.96 21.75
C HIS A 64 -5.10 25.00 21.28
N ILE A 65 -5.11 23.78 21.81
CA ILE A 65 -4.20 22.71 21.43
C ILE A 65 -4.86 21.90 20.33
N LEU A 66 -4.06 21.53 19.34
CA LEU A 66 -4.41 20.62 18.25
C LEU A 66 -5.07 19.36 18.82
N ASP A 67 -6.33 19.12 18.43
CA ASP A 67 -7.12 17.98 18.89
C ASP A 67 -6.93 16.78 17.95
N GLU A 68 -7.68 15.68 18.15
CA GLU A 68 -7.60 14.46 17.33
C GLU A 68 -8.00 14.66 15.85
N GLY A 69 -8.36 15.89 15.46
CA GLY A 69 -8.81 16.25 14.13
C GLY A 69 -10.33 16.20 13.98
N LEU A 70 -10.83 16.81 12.90
CA LEU A 70 -12.26 16.85 12.57
C LEU A 70 -12.58 15.84 11.45
N THR A 71 -13.56 14.96 11.67
CA THR A 71 -14.10 14.12 10.60
C THR A 71 -14.95 14.96 9.65
N LEU A 72 -14.56 15.02 8.38
CA LEU A 72 -15.35 15.63 7.31
C LEU A 72 -16.12 14.53 6.56
N GLU A 73 -17.44 14.53 6.69
CA GLU A 73 -18.32 13.65 5.91
C GLU A 73 -18.88 14.40 4.70
N MET A 74 -18.65 13.89 3.49
CA MET A 74 -19.17 14.46 2.26
C MET A 74 -19.75 13.37 1.38
N GLN A 75 -20.94 13.61 0.82
CA GLN A 75 -21.51 12.72 -0.20
C GLN A 75 -20.90 13.04 -1.55
N VAL A 76 -20.14 12.08 -2.09
CA VAL A 76 -19.55 12.16 -3.43
C VAL A 76 -20.43 11.36 -4.38
N ARG A 77 -20.67 11.90 -5.58
CA ARG A 77 -21.47 11.21 -6.62
C ARG A 77 -20.67 10.18 -7.41
N GLU A 78 -19.35 10.30 -7.39
CA GLU A 78 -18.43 9.35 -8.01
C GLU A 78 -18.31 8.08 -7.13
N GLY A 79 -18.24 6.93 -7.78
CA GLY A 79 -17.91 5.67 -7.10
C GLY A 79 -16.48 5.72 -6.56
N THR A 80 -16.13 4.84 -5.63
CA THR A 80 -14.79 4.80 -5.02
C THR A 80 -13.76 4.21 -5.99
N PRO A 81 -12.92 5.02 -6.67
CA PRO A 81 -11.97 4.49 -7.63
C PRO A 81 -10.96 3.56 -6.93
N TYR A 82 -10.58 2.51 -7.65
CA TYR A 82 -9.50 1.60 -7.28
C TYR A 82 -8.77 1.16 -8.56
N ALA A 83 -7.52 0.73 -8.42
CA ALA A 83 -6.73 0.21 -9.53
C ALA A 83 -6.40 -1.28 -9.32
N ILE A 84 -6.54 -2.07 -10.38
CA ILE A 84 -5.98 -3.43 -10.43
C ILE A 84 -4.55 -3.27 -10.93
N VAL A 85 -3.57 -3.30 -10.01
CA VAL A 85 -2.15 -3.12 -10.32
C VAL A 85 -1.59 -4.35 -11.01
N GLU A 86 -2.03 -5.53 -10.57
CA GLU A 86 -1.58 -6.79 -11.10
C GLU A 86 -2.73 -7.80 -11.09
N GLN A 87 -2.83 -8.61 -12.14
CA GLN A 87 -3.67 -9.80 -12.18
C GLN A 87 -2.83 -10.98 -12.67
N ARG A 88 -2.91 -12.11 -11.96
CA ARG A 88 -2.24 -13.37 -12.31
C ARG A 88 -3.24 -14.50 -12.46
N ASP A 89 -2.92 -15.39 -13.39
CA ASP A 89 -3.63 -16.65 -13.62
C ASP A 89 -2.84 -17.78 -12.95
N THR A 90 -3.42 -18.33 -11.89
CA THR A 90 -2.86 -19.45 -11.11
C THR A 90 -3.67 -20.72 -11.34
N SER A 91 -4.38 -20.81 -12.45
CA SER A 91 -5.23 -21.94 -12.79
C SER A 91 -4.40 -23.22 -12.98
N HIS A 92 -4.98 -24.34 -12.59
CA HIS A 92 -4.50 -25.68 -12.95
C HIS A 92 -5.62 -26.45 -13.63
N TYR A 93 -5.41 -27.74 -13.92
CA TYR A 93 -6.37 -28.55 -14.68
C TYR A 93 -7.75 -28.66 -14.01
N GLY A 94 -7.80 -28.70 -12.67
CA GLY A 94 -9.01 -28.92 -11.90
C GLY A 94 -9.75 -27.65 -11.45
N ALA A 95 -9.11 -26.47 -11.50
CA ALA A 95 -9.76 -25.22 -11.14
C ALA A 95 -9.17 -24.01 -11.89
N LYS A 96 -10.06 -23.12 -12.39
CA LYS A 96 -9.70 -21.80 -12.88
C LYS A 96 -9.56 -20.83 -11.70
N ARG A 97 -8.40 -20.17 -11.58
CA ARG A 97 -8.06 -19.38 -10.41
C ARG A 97 -7.34 -18.09 -10.80
N TYR A 98 -7.75 -16.99 -10.19
CA TYR A 98 -7.08 -15.70 -10.33
C TYR A 98 -6.62 -15.15 -9.00
N SER A 99 -5.50 -14.45 -9.04
CA SER A 99 -5.10 -13.55 -7.97
C SER A 99 -4.91 -12.14 -8.53
N ALA A 100 -5.24 -11.13 -7.74
CA ALA A 100 -5.02 -9.75 -8.12
C ALA A 100 -4.58 -8.86 -6.95
N THR A 101 -3.78 -7.86 -7.29
CA THR A 101 -3.35 -6.81 -6.37
C THR A 101 -4.17 -5.56 -6.66
N ILE A 102 -4.87 -5.07 -5.63
CA ILE A 102 -5.76 -3.92 -5.69
C ILE A 102 -5.12 -2.78 -4.91
N LEU A 103 -5.03 -1.62 -5.55
CA LEU A 103 -4.59 -0.37 -4.95
C LEU A 103 -5.81 0.51 -4.71
N LEU A 104 -5.98 0.98 -3.47
CA LEU A 104 -7.12 1.80 -3.04
C LEU A 104 -6.69 2.96 -2.15
N ASP A 105 -7.49 4.02 -2.12
CA ASP A 105 -7.16 5.22 -1.34
C ASP A 105 -7.08 4.94 0.17
N ARG A 106 -6.04 5.46 0.83
CA ARG A 106 -5.80 5.29 2.27
C ARG A 106 -6.92 5.83 3.17
N HIS A 107 -7.74 6.75 2.67
CA HIS A 107 -8.80 7.39 3.42
C HIS A 107 -10.14 6.66 3.28
N TYR A 108 -10.21 5.59 2.49
CA TYR A 108 -11.45 4.83 2.36
C TYR A 108 -11.83 4.14 3.67
N PRO A 109 -13.08 4.33 4.14
CA PRO A 109 -13.57 3.58 5.28
C PRO A 109 -13.72 2.10 4.92
N LYS A 110 -13.78 1.24 5.94
CA LYS A 110 -13.95 -0.21 5.74
C LYS A 110 -15.16 -0.54 4.87
N ASP A 111 -16.28 0.18 5.00
CA ASP A 111 -17.47 -0.06 4.18
C ASP A 111 -17.24 0.20 2.69
N ALA A 112 -16.52 1.27 2.35
CA ALA A 112 -16.11 1.53 0.97
C ALA A 112 -15.19 0.40 0.45
N THR A 113 -14.26 -0.05 1.29
CA THR A 113 -13.39 -1.18 0.94
C THR A 113 -14.19 -2.48 0.73
N ARG A 114 -15.26 -2.73 1.50
CA ARG A 114 -16.14 -3.89 1.31
C ARG A 114 -16.81 -3.86 -0.06
N ALA A 115 -17.35 -2.71 -0.46
CA ALA A 115 -17.96 -2.54 -1.79
C ALA A 115 -16.94 -2.78 -2.91
N ILE A 116 -15.71 -2.26 -2.76
CA ILE A 116 -14.61 -2.51 -3.71
C ILE A 116 -14.26 -4.00 -3.78
N ILE A 117 -14.24 -4.72 -2.64
CA ILE A 117 -13.96 -6.16 -2.60
C ILE A 117 -14.99 -6.93 -3.41
N GLU A 118 -16.29 -6.65 -3.24
CA GLU A 118 -17.36 -7.31 -3.98
C GLU A 118 -17.25 -7.03 -5.48
N GLU A 119 -17.12 -5.75 -5.85
CA GLU A 119 -17.00 -5.33 -7.25
C GLU A 119 -15.75 -5.94 -7.93
N ALA A 120 -14.59 -5.85 -7.30
CA ALA A 120 -13.34 -6.37 -7.83
C ALA A 120 -13.36 -7.90 -7.95
N THR A 121 -13.95 -8.59 -6.97
CA THR A 121 -14.08 -10.05 -7.01
C THR A 121 -14.92 -10.48 -8.20
N GLU A 122 -16.09 -9.84 -8.42
CA GLU A 122 -16.98 -10.18 -9.53
C GLU A 122 -16.34 -9.84 -10.88
N LYS A 123 -15.66 -8.69 -10.98
CA LYS A 123 -14.90 -8.30 -12.18
C LYS A 123 -13.82 -9.31 -12.54
N ILE A 124 -13.04 -9.78 -11.55
CA ILE A 124 -11.94 -10.72 -11.77
C ILE A 124 -12.45 -12.12 -12.07
N LYS A 125 -13.54 -12.55 -11.42
CA LYS A 125 -14.22 -13.82 -11.68
C LYS A 125 -14.58 -13.98 -13.16
N HIS A 126 -14.97 -12.90 -13.83
CA HIS A 126 -15.32 -12.87 -15.24
C HIS A 126 -14.18 -12.42 -16.18
N SER A 127 -12.94 -12.36 -15.69
CA SER A 127 -11.80 -11.96 -16.51
C SER A 127 -11.49 -12.96 -17.62
N ARG A 128 -11.12 -12.41 -18.79
CA ARG A 128 -10.65 -13.16 -19.98
C ARG A 128 -9.13 -13.18 -20.11
N TYR A 129 -8.42 -12.90 -19.02
CA TYR A 129 -6.97 -13.02 -18.97
C TYR A 129 -6.55 -14.48 -18.81
N TYR A 130 -5.55 -14.93 -19.56
CA TYR A 130 -4.97 -16.28 -19.42
C TYR A 130 -3.45 -16.18 -19.50
N ARG A 131 -2.74 -16.95 -18.66
CA ARG A 131 -1.27 -16.98 -18.71
C ARG A 131 -0.70 -17.66 -19.95
N SER A 132 -1.49 -18.50 -20.63
CA SER A 132 -1.08 -19.19 -21.86
C SER A 132 -2.27 -19.71 -22.67
N GLU A 133 -2.04 -19.94 -23.96
CA GLU A 133 -3.04 -20.52 -24.88
C GLU A 133 -3.54 -21.91 -24.43
N ARG A 134 -2.70 -22.71 -23.77
CA ARG A 134 -3.12 -24.00 -23.21
C ARG A 134 -4.20 -23.85 -22.14
N VAL A 135 -4.03 -22.87 -21.25
CA VAL A 135 -5.01 -22.59 -20.18
C VAL A 135 -6.29 -22.00 -20.78
N ARG A 136 -6.15 -21.13 -21.78
CA ARG A 136 -7.29 -20.59 -22.55
C ARG A 136 -8.09 -21.68 -23.24
N ALA A 137 -7.43 -22.62 -23.93
CA ALA A 137 -8.08 -23.73 -24.62
C ALA A 137 -8.83 -24.66 -23.66
N HIS A 138 -8.30 -24.87 -22.45
CA HIS A 138 -8.93 -25.72 -21.44
C HIS A 138 -10.12 -25.04 -20.76
N TRP A 139 -9.97 -23.79 -20.31
CA TRP A 139 -10.99 -23.12 -19.51
C TRP A 139 -11.98 -22.30 -20.33
N GLY A 140 -11.61 -21.81 -21.51
CA GLY A 140 -12.48 -20.97 -22.35
C GLY A 140 -13.17 -19.86 -21.55
N GLU A 141 -14.46 -19.66 -21.80
CA GLU A 141 -15.30 -18.65 -21.15
C GLU A 141 -15.76 -19.02 -19.72
N THR A 142 -15.26 -20.12 -19.14
CA THR A 142 -15.62 -20.51 -17.77
C THR A 142 -15.23 -19.41 -16.79
N PRO A 143 -16.11 -18.95 -15.89
CA PRO A 143 -15.74 -18.04 -14.80
C PRO A 143 -14.65 -18.66 -13.90
N ALA A 144 -13.92 -17.83 -13.18
CA ALA A 144 -13.00 -18.33 -12.17
C ALA A 144 -13.78 -19.07 -11.07
N HIS A 145 -13.20 -20.15 -10.56
CA HIS A 145 -13.71 -20.85 -9.37
C HIS A 145 -13.09 -20.33 -8.08
N VAL A 146 -11.95 -19.65 -8.17
CA VAL A 146 -11.26 -19.08 -7.00
C VAL A 146 -10.71 -17.72 -7.36
N VAL A 147 -10.93 -16.73 -6.48
CA VAL A 147 -10.38 -15.38 -6.61
C VAL A 147 -9.73 -14.98 -5.30
N TRP A 148 -8.47 -14.56 -5.38
CA TRP A 148 -7.74 -13.94 -4.27
C TRP A 148 -7.45 -12.47 -4.56
N LEU A 149 -7.80 -11.58 -3.64
CA LEU A 149 -7.41 -10.18 -3.72
C LEU A 149 -6.41 -9.83 -2.62
N PHE A 150 -5.43 -9.00 -2.97
CA PHE A 150 -4.44 -8.43 -2.07
C PHE A 150 -4.59 -6.91 -2.12
N LEU A 151 -5.04 -6.29 -1.03
CA LEU A 151 -5.40 -4.88 -1.01
C LEU A 151 -4.29 -4.06 -0.32
N ALA A 152 -3.87 -2.98 -0.96
CA ALA A 152 -2.81 -2.08 -0.52
C ALA A 152 -3.21 -0.60 -0.69
N HIS A 153 -2.60 0.30 0.08
CA HIS A 153 -2.85 1.75 -0.04
C HIS A 153 -1.85 2.48 -0.92
N ASP A 154 -0.64 1.94 -1.09
CA ASP A 154 0.41 2.49 -1.94
C ASP A 154 1.32 1.38 -2.49
N LEU A 155 2.26 1.77 -3.36
CA LEU A 155 3.23 0.85 -3.95
C LEU A 155 4.21 0.29 -2.92
N GLU A 156 4.46 1.00 -1.83
CA GLU A 156 5.33 0.53 -0.76
C GLU A 156 4.69 -0.65 -0.01
N ASP A 157 3.39 -0.56 0.28
CA ASP A 157 2.62 -1.68 0.82
C ASP A 157 2.69 -2.91 -0.11
N ILE A 158 2.63 -2.71 -1.43
CA ILE A 158 2.75 -3.79 -2.42
C ILE A 158 4.14 -4.42 -2.37
N ASN A 159 5.19 -3.59 -2.42
CA ASN A 159 6.59 -4.04 -2.44
C ASN A 159 6.98 -4.78 -1.15
N ASN A 160 6.49 -4.31 -0.01
CA ASN A 160 6.77 -4.89 1.30
C ASN A 160 5.77 -5.99 1.72
N VAL A 161 4.78 -6.30 0.86
CA VAL A 161 3.75 -7.30 1.13
C VAL A 161 3.02 -6.97 2.46
N ASN A 162 2.74 -5.68 2.66
CA ASN A 162 2.04 -5.14 3.83
C ASN A 162 0.57 -4.85 3.48
N TRP A 163 -0.18 -5.93 3.23
CA TRP A 163 -1.57 -5.81 2.84
C TRP A 163 -2.44 -5.23 3.96
N VAL A 164 -3.34 -4.34 3.59
CA VAL A 164 -4.42 -3.82 4.45
C VAL A 164 -5.38 -4.96 4.77
N CYS A 165 -5.78 -5.69 3.73
CA CYS A 165 -6.50 -6.94 3.86
C CYS A 165 -6.24 -7.86 2.68
N ARG A 166 -6.60 -9.12 2.88
CA ARG A 166 -6.59 -10.16 1.85
C ARG A 166 -7.98 -10.76 1.76
N THR A 167 -8.37 -11.21 0.58
CA THR A 167 -9.66 -11.87 0.39
C THR A 167 -9.50 -13.22 -0.31
N CYS A 168 -10.48 -14.08 -0.09
CA CYS A 168 -10.59 -15.36 -0.74
C CYS A 168 -12.06 -15.66 -1.01
N TRP A 169 -12.41 -15.73 -2.28
CA TRP A 169 -13.68 -16.26 -2.74
C TRP A 169 -13.45 -17.62 -3.40
N ILE A 170 -14.25 -18.61 -3.03
CA ILE A 170 -14.20 -19.97 -3.56
C ILE A 170 -15.62 -20.34 -3.99
N ASP A 171 -15.76 -20.80 -5.23
CA ASP A 171 -17.02 -21.31 -5.76
C ASP A 171 -17.52 -22.48 -4.89
N PRO A 172 -18.73 -22.39 -4.29
CA PRO A 172 -19.29 -23.45 -3.46
C PRO A 172 -19.43 -24.81 -4.17
N THR A 173 -19.52 -24.80 -5.50
CA THR A 173 -19.65 -26.00 -6.34
C THR A 173 -18.31 -26.68 -6.65
N LEU A 174 -17.18 -26.06 -6.32
CA LEU A 174 -15.86 -26.61 -6.59
C LEU A 174 -15.62 -27.89 -5.76
N PRO A 175 -15.25 -29.03 -6.38
CA PRO A 175 -15.03 -30.29 -5.67
C PRO A 175 -13.93 -30.17 -4.60
N GLU A 176 -14.10 -30.90 -3.49
CA GLU A 176 -13.22 -30.80 -2.31
C GLU A 176 -11.77 -31.17 -2.64
N GLU A 177 -11.53 -32.07 -3.59
CA GLU A 177 -10.20 -32.53 -3.98
C GLU A 177 -9.36 -31.45 -4.67
N VAL A 178 -10.03 -30.48 -5.30
CA VAL A 178 -9.40 -29.37 -6.02
C VAL A 178 -9.66 -28.02 -5.33
N ARG A 179 -10.28 -28.05 -4.15
CA ARG A 179 -10.60 -26.88 -3.36
C ARG A 179 -9.37 -26.42 -2.57
N PRO A 180 -8.95 -25.14 -2.68
CA PRO A 180 -7.87 -24.64 -1.87
C PRO A 180 -8.31 -24.45 -0.41
N LEU A 181 -7.34 -24.40 0.50
CA LEU A 181 -7.60 -24.03 1.88
C LEU A 181 -8.17 -22.60 1.93
N GLY A 182 -9.21 -22.41 2.74
CA GLY A 182 -9.78 -21.09 3.02
C GLY A 182 -8.77 -20.16 3.70
N LEU A 183 -9.03 -18.86 3.62
CA LEU A 183 -8.14 -17.82 4.16
C LEU A 183 -8.13 -17.78 5.70
N LYS A 184 -9.12 -18.40 6.36
CA LYS A 184 -9.41 -18.21 7.79
C LYS A 184 -9.53 -16.71 8.10
N GLY A 185 -10.38 -16.04 7.33
CA GLY A 185 -10.65 -14.61 7.49
C GLY A 185 -11.23 -14.29 8.88
N ASN A 186 -11.06 -13.03 9.30
CA ASN A 186 -11.71 -12.47 10.49
C ASN A 186 -13.05 -11.79 10.17
N GLU A 187 -13.43 -11.73 8.89
CA GLU A 187 -14.73 -11.22 8.43
C GLU A 187 -15.22 -11.98 7.18
N HIS A 188 -16.54 -11.94 6.95
CA HIS A 188 -17.19 -12.48 5.75
C HIS A 188 -18.05 -11.41 5.08
N ILE A 189 -17.93 -11.29 3.75
CA ILE A 189 -18.78 -10.46 2.90
C ILE A 189 -19.48 -11.41 1.91
N GLY A 190 -20.72 -11.80 2.22
CA GLY A 190 -21.37 -12.92 1.53
C GLY A 190 -20.50 -14.18 1.59
N ASP A 191 -20.14 -14.73 0.43
CA ASP A 191 -19.27 -15.91 0.29
C ASP A 191 -17.76 -15.58 0.27
N ILE A 192 -17.39 -14.31 0.40
CA ILE A 192 -15.99 -13.84 0.37
C ILE A 192 -15.45 -13.83 1.79
N GLN A 193 -14.38 -14.60 2.05
CA GLN A 193 -13.62 -14.50 3.29
C GLN A 193 -12.66 -13.32 3.22
N VAL A 194 -12.65 -12.48 4.25
CA VAL A 194 -11.76 -11.32 4.36
C VAL A 194 -10.89 -11.46 5.60
N PHE A 195 -9.59 -11.25 5.41
CA PHE A 195 -8.62 -11.15 6.49
C PHE A 195 -8.10 -9.72 6.56
N TRP A 196 -8.59 -8.94 7.53
CA TRP A 196 -8.06 -7.64 7.88
C TRP A 196 -6.78 -7.78 8.69
N ASN A 197 -5.75 -7.03 8.30
CA ASN A 197 -4.48 -7.01 9.00
C ASN A 197 -4.52 -5.98 10.13
N ASP A 198 -4.82 -6.43 11.35
CA ASP A 198 -4.87 -5.57 12.54
C ASP A 198 -3.51 -4.91 12.85
N ASN A 199 -2.41 -5.53 12.40
CA ASN A 199 -1.04 -5.02 12.56
C ASN A 199 -0.57 -4.15 11.39
N TYR A 200 -1.43 -3.80 10.43
CA TYR A 200 -1.07 -3.02 9.25
C TYR A 200 -0.35 -1.72 9.61
N LYS A 201 -0.95 -0.90 10.49
CA LYS A 201 -0.41 0.41 10.88
C LYS A 201 0.93 0.28 11.59
N ALA A 202 1.03 -0.64 12.55
CA ALA A 202 2.26 -0.88 13.29
C ALA A 202 3.40 -1.34 12.38
N ARG A 203 3.10 -2.24 11.41
CA ARG A 203 4.08 -2.71 10.44
C ARG A 203 4.50 -1.62 9.46
N LYS A 204 3.55 -0.78 9.02
CA LYS A 204 3.83 0.37 8.16
C LYS A 204 4.78 1.35 8.82
N GLN A 205 4.45 1.77 10.05
CA GLN A 205 5.32 2.65 10.84
C GLN A 205 6.71 2.04 11.04
N PHE A 206 6.79 0.74 11.35
CA PHE A 206 8.06 0.04 11.48
C PHE A 206 8.89 0.09 10.18
N LEU A 207 8.25 -0.16 9.03
CA LEU A 207 8.91 -0.10 7.73
C LEU A 207 9.38 1.32 7.40
N GLU A 208 8.57 2.34 7.65
CA GLU A 208 8.93 3.75 7.45
C GLU A 208 10.11 4.17 8.34
N THR A 209 10.23 3.63 9.55
CA THR A 209 11.35 3.96 10.45
C THR A 209 12.67 3.23 10.12
N LEU A 210 12.61 2.14 9.37
CA LEU A 210 13.76 1.29 9.05
C LEU A 210 14.03 1.20 7.54
N SER A 211 13.34 2.00 6.75
CA SER A 211 13.61 2.18 5.33
C SER A 211 14.58 3.35 5.14
N GLY A 212 15.32 3.28 4.04
CA GLY A 212 16.25 4.32 3.62
C GLY A 212 16.43 4.26 2.12
N THR A 213 16.95 5.34 1.57
CA THR A 213 17.39 5.37 0.17
C THR A 213 18.50 4.35 -0.05
N LYS A 214 18.69 3.98 -1.32
CA LYS A 214 19.77 3.06 -1.68
C LYS A 214 21.12 3.62 -1.26
N GLU A 215 21.30 4.93 -1.38
CA GLU A 215 22.50 5.65 -1.02
C GLU A 215 22.78 5.54 0.49
N GLU A 216 21.81 5.86 1.35
CA GLU A 216 21.94 5.75 2.81
C GLU A 216 22.26 4.31 3.25
N VAL A 217 21.60 3.33 2.64
CA VAL A 217 21.85 1.91 2.95
C VAL A 217 23.26 1.50 2.52
N LEU A 218 23.72 1.92 1.34
CA LEU A 218 25.07 1.60 0.86
C LEU A 218 26.14 2.30 1.70
N GLU A 219 25.94 3.54 2.12
CA GLU A 219 26.87 4.26 3.00
C GLU A 219 27.09 3.53 4.32
N VAL A 220 26.05 2.92 4.88
CA VAL A 220 26.14 2.15 6.13
C VAL A 220 26.72 0.75 5.90
N ILE A 221 26.30 0.05 4.84
CA ILE A 221 26.67 -1.35 4.61
C ILE A 221 28.08 -1.49 4.03
N SER A 222 28.53 -0.57 3.17
CA SER A 222 29.83 -0.67 2.50
C SER A 222 31.01 -0.81 3.47
N PRO A 223 31.13 0.00 4.54
CA PRO A 223 32.20 -0.17 5.53
C PRO A 223 32.13 -1.51 6.28
N VAL A 224 30.93 -1.96 6.63
CA VAL A 224 30.73 -3.26 7.30
C VAL A 224 31.18 -4.39 6.37
N LEU A 225 30.86 -4.30 5.08
CA LEU A 225 31.28 -5.29 4.10
C LEU A 225 32.80 -5.32 3.94
N GLU A 226 33.46 -4.16 3.91
CA GLU A 226 34.93 -4.07 3.87
C GLU A 226 35.58 -4.70 5.10
N GLU A 227 35.04 -4.45 6.29
CA GLU A 227 35.50 -5.07 7.53
C GLU A 227 35.27 -6.59 7.53
N MET A 228 34.08 -7.04 7.12
CA MET A 228 33.79 -8.47 6.98
C MET A 228 34.75 -9.16 6.00
N VAL A 229 35.09 -8.52 4.88
CA VAL A 229 36.05 -9.05 3.92
C VAL A 229 37.46 -9.11 4.53
N ARG A 230 37.88 -8.09 5.27
CA ARG A 230 39.18 -8.07 5.96
C ARG A 230 39.28 -9.24 6.96
N VAL A 231 38.29 -9.36 7.84
CA VAL A 231 38.21 -10.46 8.84
C VAL A 231 38.18 -11.82 8.13
N ALA A 232 37.42 -11.97 7.04
CA ALA A 232 37.41 -13.20 6.27
C ALA A 232 38.78 -13.54 5.66
N GLN A 233 39.51 -12.55 5.14
CA GLN A 233 40.84 -12.75 4.56
C GLN A 233 41.88 -13.15 5.62
N GLU A 234 41.85 -12.51 6.78
CA GLU A 234 42.70 -12.88 7.93
C GLU A 234 42.44 -14.32 8.36
N GLY A 235 41.16 -14.72 8.48
CA GLY A 235 40.79 -16.08 8.87
C GLY A 235 41.23 -17.12 7.82
N ILE A 236 41.08 -16.80 6.53
CA ILE A 236 41.60 -17.64 5.44
C ILE A 236 43.13 -17.78 5.53
N SER A 237 43.84 -16.71 5.86
CA SER A 237 45.30 -16.74 5.99
C SER A 237 45.75 -17.62 7.17
N LEU A 238 45.15 -17.42 8.35
CA LEU A 238 45.41 -18.23 9.54
C LEU A 238 45.15 -19.72 9.27
N PHE A 239 44.03 -20.03 8.60
CA PHE A 239 43.69 -21.40 8.25
C PHE A 239 44.72 -22.03 7.28
N LYS A 240 45.24 -21.26 6.32
CA LYS A 240 46.29 -21.75 5.41
C LYS A 240 47.60 -22.05 6.15
N GLU A 241 47.99 -21.22 7.11
CA GLU A 241 49.19 -21.44 7.92
C GLU A 241 49.08 -22.68 8.81
N TYR A 242 47.90 -22.89 9.40
CA TYR A 242 47.58 -24.12 10.13
C TYR A 242 47.65 -25.36 9.24
N VAL A 243 46.98 -25.36 8.08
CA VAL A 243 46.99 -26.49 7.13
C VAL A 243 48.39 -26.79 6.60
N ALA A 244 49.24 -25.77 6.45
CA ALA A 244 50.63 -25.93 6.04
C ALA A 244 51.56 -26.44 7.16
N GLY A 245 51.05 -26.65 8.38
CA GLY A 245 51.81 -27.11 9.55
C GLY A 245 52.74 -26.06 10.14
N ARG A 246 52.57 -24.78 9.79
CA ARG A 246 53.39 -23.65 10.28
C ARG A 246 52.81 -23.00 11.54
N MET A 247 51.62 -23.43 11.96
CA MET A 247 50.90 -22.96 13.13
C MET A 247 50.30 -24.16 13.89
N LEU A 248 50.36 -24.14 15.21
CA LEU A 248 49.75 -25.16 16.06
C LEU A 248 48.25 -24.91 16.23
N GLU A 249 47.48 -25.97 16.45
CA GLU A 249 46.01 -25.90 16.56
C GLU A 249 45.55 -24.97 17.70
N GLY A 250 46.24 -24.98 18.84
CA GLY A 250 45.94 -24.10 19.97
C GLY A 250 46.12 -22.61 19.65
N ASP A 251 47.17 -22.27 18.89
CA ASP A 251 47.45 -20.90 18.47
C ASP A 251 46.43 -20.45 17.40
N PHE A 252 46.07 -21.34 16.47
CA PHE A 252 45.04 -21.08 15.46
C PHE A 252 43.67 -20.79 16.08
N ILE A 253 43.24 -21.59 17.06
CA ILE A 253 41.96 -21.38 17.76
C ILE A 253 41.99 -20.06 18.55
N GLY A 254 43.13 -19.74 19.18
CA GLY A 254 43.30 -18.50 19.94
C GLY A 254 43.15 -17.25 19.07
N GLU A 255 43.80 -17.23 17.91
CA GLU A 255 43.70 -16.11 16.96
C GLU A 255 42.29 -15.99 16.36
N MET A 256 41.68 -17.11 15.95
CA MET A 256 40.31 -17.12 15.40
C MET A 256 39.22 -16.65 16.39
N GLN A 257 39.47 -16.72 17.70
CA GLN A 257 38.54 -16.26 18.74
C GLN A 257 38.67 -14.76 19.06
N GLN A 258 39.76 -14.12 18.64
CA GLN A 258 40.02 -12.69 18.88
C GLN A 258 39.65 -11.80 17.69
N MET A 259 39.28 -12.40 16.57
CA MET A 259 38.76 -11.76 15.36
C MET A 259 37.26 -11.48 15.47
#